data_AF-A0A8B8C203-F1
#
_entry.id   AF-A0A8B8C203-F1
#
_cell.length_a   1.000
_cell.length_b   1.000
_cell.length_c   1.000
_cell.angle_alpha   90.00
_cell.angle_beta   90.00
_cell.angle_gamma   90.00
#
_symmetry.space_group_name_H-M   'P 1'
#
loop_
_entity.id
_entity.type
_entity.pdbx_description
1 polymer ?
#
loop_
_entity_poly.entity_id
_entity_poly.type
_entity_poly.pdbx_seq_one_letter_code
_entity_poly.pdbx_strand_id
1 'polypeptide(L)'
;MFESDFEEKHAEVIPLPGKKFKEFKLFLYSFYFPPLTRPITADTVLVILPLADEYEVQPVIDKCSQCLVEMFEKPNKHPIDVESFLEYVNYAEHFKLAPVLSIVPKHGTEYTILSLKNAGIDEKVSPNMKMKILEEKSKLMESFFERFIPSMFSLKHIYYVSHKEKEALEKLESIAVHACDNIPMIHSDVEVIVDSIQMGQEFKLHTLKSHAIVQASKFTMNELQATKNFHRLNSESKTELENNKISC
;
A
#
# COMPACT_ATOMS: atom_id res chain seq x y z
N MET A 1 -13.03 28.21 29.15
CA MET A 1 -12.31 29.51 29.11
C MET A 1 -13.22 30.68 29.46
N PHE A 2 -14.30 30.94 28.71
CA PHE A 2 -15.14 32.13 28.93
C PHE A 2 -16.27 31.98 29.96
N GLU A 3 -16.59 30.76 30.39
CA GLU A 3 -17.72 30.50 31.29
C GLU A 3 -17.29 30.20 32.74
N SER A 4 -16.05 29.75 32.93
CA SER A 4 -15.47 29.43 34.24
C SER A 4 -14.63 30.59 34.78
N ASP A 5 -14.26 30.55 36.07
CA ASP A 5 -13.57 31.65 36.76
C ASP A 5 -12.05 31.72 36.47
N PHE A 6 -11.70 31.66 35.19
CA PHE A 6 -10.35 31.93 34.71
C PHE A 6 -10.14 33.43 34.45
N GLU A 7 -8.89 33.91 34.49
CA GLU A 7 -8.57 35.32 34.20
C GLU A 7 -9.00 35.72 32.78
N GLU A 8 -8.96 34.78 31.84
CA GLU A 8 -9.36 34.93 30.45
C GLU A 8 -10.87 35.21 30.28
N LYS A 9 -11.70 34.93 31.29
CA LYS A 9 -13.16 35.15 31.27
C LYS A 9 -13.54 36.58 30.92
N HIS A 10 -12.75 37.54 31.41
CA HIS A 10 -12.99 38.97 31.24
C HIS A 10 -11.93 39.66 30.36
N ALA A 11 -11.02 38.89 29.77
CA ALA A 11 -9.95 39.44 28.94
C ALA A 11 -10.47 39.82 27.55
N GLU A 12 -10.17 41.05 27.11
CA GLU A 12 -10.43 41.49 25.73
C GLU A 12 -9.49 40.81 24.72
N VAL A 13 -8.30 40.38 25.18
CA VAL A 13 -7.26 39.76 24.37
C VAL A 13 -6.75 38.52 25.06
N ILE A 14 -6.76 37.39 24.35
CA ILE A 14 -6.23 36.12 24.83
C ILE A 14 -4.97 35.77 24.04
N PRO A 15 -3.79 35.76 24.68
CA PRO A 15 -2.57 35.36 24.00
C PRO A 15 -2.58 33.86 23.71
N LEU A 16 -2.18 33.48 22.49
CA LEU A 16 -2.05 32.08 22.07
C LEU A 16 -0.56 31.75 21.85
N PRO A 17 0.23 31.55 22.92
CA PRO A 17 1.67 31.34 22.81
C PRO A 17 1.99 30.08 21.98
N GLY A 18 3.01 30.19 21.14
CA GLY A 18 3.44 29.08 20.27
C GLY A 18 2.55 28.84 19.05
N LYS A 19 1.41 29.54 18.90
CA LYS A 19 0.54 29.39 17.73
C LYS A 19 0.98 30.29 16.59
N LYS A 20 1.16 29.71 15.41
CA LYS A 20 1.44 30.46 14.19
C LYS A 20 0.15 31.06 13.66
N PHE A 21 0.16 32.38 13.43
CA PHE A 21 -1.00 33.12 12.94
C PHE A 21 -1.61 32.51 11.67
N LYS A 22 -0.80 32.07 10.70
CA LYS A 22 -1.29 31.50 9.43
C LYS A 22 -2.06 30.19 9.64
N GLU A 23 -1.56 29.32 10.51
CA GLU A 23 -2.16 28.02 10.84
C GLU A 23 -3.46 28.23 11.64
N PHE A 24 -3.44 29.11 12.64
CA PHE A 24 -4.62 29.43 13.42
C PHE A 24 -5.72 30.10 12.59
N LYS A 25 -5.33 30.99 11.68
CA LYS A 25 -6.26 31.62 10.71
C LYS A 25 -6.91 30.57 9.80
N LEU A 26 -6.16 29.58 9.34
CA LEU A 26 -6.68 28.48 8.54
C LEU A 26 -7.70 27.63 9.34
N PHE A 27 -7.38 27.32 10.59
CA PHE A 27 -8.30 26.66 11.51
C PHE A 27 -9.60 27.44 11.71
N LEU A 28 -9.54 28.74 12.01
CA LEU A 28 -10.75 29.58 12.16
C LEU A 28 -11.61 29.60 10.89
N TYR A 29 -10.99 29.66 9.70
CA TYR A 29 -11.73 29.59 8.44
C TYR A 29 -12.36 28.22 8.15
N SER A 30 -12.06 27.17 8.91
CA SER A 30 -12.70 25.86 8.72
C SER A 30 -14.10 25.78 9.36
N PHE A 31 -14.45 26.71 10.26
CA PHE A 31 -15.74 26.68 10.98
C PHE A 31 -16.37 28.02 11.36
N TYR A 32 -15.60 29.08 11.56
CA TYR A 32 -16.12 30.32 12.18
C TYR A 32 -16.80 31.27 11.19
N PHE A 33 -16.44 31.21 9.90
CA PHE A 33 -16.94 32.14 8.87
C PHE A 33 -17.66 31.39 7.74
N PRO A 34 -18.99 31.14 7.82
CA PRO A 34 -19.72 30.38 6.80
C PRO A 34 -19.49 30.85 5.35
N PRO A 35 -19.49 32.16 5.04
CA PRO A 35 -19.24 32.64 3.66
C PRO A 35 -17.80 32.45 3.17
N LEU A 36 -16.85 32.26 4.09
CA LEU A 36 -15.42 32.11 3.81
C LEU A 36 -14.91 30.72 4.20
N THR A 37 -15.81 29.78 4.47
CA THR A 37 -15.42 28.47 4.96
C THR A 37 -14.65 27.75 3.87
N ARG A 38 -13.37 27.48 4.13
CA ARG A 38 -12.52 26.78 3.16
C ARG A 38 -12.66 25.27 3.35
N PRO A 39 -12.71 24.50 2.25
CA PRO A 39 -12.67 23.06 2.34
C PRO A 39 -11.34 22.62 2.97
N ILE A 40 -11.41 21.59 3.83
CA ILE A 40 -10.23 20.91 4.33
C ILE A 40 -9.72 19.99 3.21
N THR A 41 -8.42 20.03 2.99
CA THR A 41 -7.68 19.32 1.93
C THR A 41 -6.47 18.61 2.51
N ALA A 42 -5.84 17.72 1.74
CA ALA A 42 -4.60 17.02 2.10
C ALA A 42 -3.51 17.96 2.66
N ASP A 43 -3.29 19.11 2.00
CA ASP A 43 -2.26 20.08 2.40
C ASP A 43 -2.56 20.79 3.73
N THR A 44 -3.83 20.77 4.15
CA THR A 44 -4.32 21.57 5.29
C THR A 44 -4.76 20.71 6.47
N VAL A 45 -5.08 19.43 6.26
CA VAL A 45 -5.66 18.56 7.29
C VAL A 45 -4.71 18.36 8.45
N LEU A 46 -3.41 18.18 8.18
CA LEU A 46 -2.37 18.02 9.21
C LEU A 46 -2.11 19.28 10.03
N VAL A 47 -2.49 20.45 9.51
CA VAL A 47 -2.40 21.73 10.22
C VAL A 47 -3.65 21.99 11.06
N ILE A 48 -4.83 21.68 10.51
CA ILE A 48 -6.13 21.99 11.12
C ILE A 48 -6.45 21.02 12.25
N LEU A 49 -6.18 19.72 12.07
CA LEU A 49 -6.61 18.67 13.00
C LEU A 49 -6.02 18.86 14.43
N PRO A 50 -4.72 19.13 14.63
CA PRO A 50 -4.19 19.37 15.98
C PRO A 50 -4.84 20.55 16.69
N LEU A 51 -5.17 21.62 15.95
CA LEU A 51 -5.87 22.77 16.52
C LEU A 51 -7.34 22.41 16.82
N ALA A 52 -7.99 21.63 15.96
CA ALA A 52 -9.36 21.19 16.21
C ALA A 52 -9.46 20.31 17.46
N ASP A 53 -8.48 19.44 17.71
CA ASP A 53 -8.40 18.63 18.93
C ASP A 53 -8.07 19.48 20.17
N GLU A 54 -7.04 20.32 20.11
CA GLU A 54 -6.61 21.17 21.23
C GLU A 54 -7.72 22.12 21.72
N TYR A 55 -8.52 22.64 20.80
CA TYR A 55 -9.64 23.53 21.10
C TYR A 55 -11.00 22.81 21.11
N GLU A 56 -11.00 21.48 21.07
CA GLU A 56 -12.18 20.60 21.21
C GLU A 56 -13.33 20.91 20.22
N VAL A 57 -12.99 21.26 18.98
CA VAL A 57 -13.96 21.61 17.92
C VAL A 57 -14.37 20.37 17.12
N GLN A 58 -15.24 19.55 17.71
CA GLN A 58 -15.68 18.27 17.12
C GLN A 58 -16.14 18.35 15.66
N PRO A 59 -16.95 19.33 15.22
CA PRO A 59 -17.37 19.41 13.81
C PRO A 59 -16.21 19.59 12.82
N VAL A 60 -15.07 20.14 13.27
CA VAL A 60 -13.86 20.27 12.44
C VAL A 60 -13.07 18.98 12.44
N ILE A 61 -13.00 18.28 13.58
CA ILE A 61 -12.41 16.93 13.68
C ILE A 61 -13.13 15.98 12.72
N ASP A 62 -14.46 16.02 12.70
CA ASP A 62 -15.27 15.19 11.80
C ASP A 62 -14.98 15.48 10.32
N LYS A 63 -14.86 16.77 9.95
CA LYS A 63 -14.47 17.17 8.59
C LYS A 63 -13.05 16.72 8.23
N CYS A 64 -12.10 16.76 9.17
CA CYS A 64 -10.74 16.27 8.97
C CYS A 64 -10.74 14.75 8.74
N SER A 65 -11.48 14.02 9.58
CA SER A 65 -11.67 12.57 9.47
C SER A 65 -12.26 12.19 8.11
N GLN A 66 -13.32 12.89 7.68
CA GLN A 66 -13.93 12.69 6.36
C GLN A 66 -12.97 12.98 5.21
N CYS A 67 -12.17 14.06 5.31
CA CYS A 67 -11.14 14.38 4.32
C CYS A 67 -10.12 13.23 4.18
N LEU A 68 -9.64 12.68 5.29
CA LEU A 68 -8.70 11.56 5.29
C LEU A 68 -9.33 10.28 4.71
N VAL A 69 -10.58 9.97 5.06
CA VAL A 69 -11.32 8.84 4.47
C VAL A 69 -11.41 8.99 2.95
N GLU A 70 -11.80 10.17 2.47
CA GLU A 70 -11.90 10.44 1.03
C GLU A 70 -10.55 10.33 0.31
N MET A 71 -9.45 10.67 0.98
CA MET A 71 -8.10 10.50 0.41
C MET A 71 -7.73 9.02 0.25
N PHE A 72 -8.10 8.17 1.21
CA PHE A 72 -7.84 6.74 1.16
C PHE A 72 -8.76 5.97 0.20
N GLU A 73 -10.01 6.39 0.06
CA GLU A 73 -11.01 5.67 -0.75
C GLU A 73 -11.03 6.09 -2.22
N LYS A 74 -10.68 7.34 -2.54
CA LYS A 74 -10.73 7.82 -3.92
C LYS A 74 -9.49 7.34 -4.69
N PRO A 75 -9.66 6.71 -5.87
CA PRO A 75 -8.55 6.43 -6.77
C PRO A 75 -8.03 7.77 -7.33
N ASN A 76 -7.14 8.42 -6.57
CA ASN A 76 -6.50 9.64 -7.00
C ASN A 76 -5.52 9.33 -8.13
N LYS A 77 -5.35 10.28 -9.07
CA LYS A 77 -4.30 10.23 -10.10
C LYS A 77 -2.88 10.19 -9.51
N HIS A 78 -2.75 10.49 -8.22
CA HIS A 78 -1.53 10.42 -7.44
C HIS A 78 -1.77 9.51 -6.23
N PRO A 79 -1.16 8.32 -6.18
CA PRO A 79 -1.21 7.46 -5.00
C PRO A 79 -0.60 8.20 -3.81
N ILE A 80 -1.12 7.94 -2.61
CA ILE A 80 -0.52 8.41 -1.37
C ILE A 80 0.85 7.74 -1.25
N ASP A 81 1.92 8.52 -1.03
CA ASP A 81 3.23 7.96 -0.78
C ASP A 81 3.31 7.32 0.60
N VAL A 82 4.27 6.41 0.80
CA VAL A 82 4.34 5.61 2.03
C VAL A 82 4.62 6.48 3.27
N GLU A 83 5.37 7.57 3.12
CA GLU A 83 5.66 8.50 4.20
C GLU A 83 4.40 9.23 4.66
N SER A 84 3.65 9.80 3.72
CA SER A 84 2.36 10.45 3.96
C SER A 84 1.34 9.48 4.55
N PHE A 85 1.27 8.25 4.04
CA PHE A 85 0.42 7.20 4.59
C PHE A 85 0.69 7.00 6.09
N LEU A 86 1.96 6.77 6.46
CA LEU A 86 2.33 6.54 7.86
C LEU A 86 2.08 7.76 8.75
N GLU A 87 2.26 8.96 8.21
CA GLU A 87 1.91 10.19 8.94
C GLU A 87 0.40 10.26 9.22
N TYR A 88 -0.45 10.01 8.23
CA TYR A 88 -1.90 9.98 8.42
C TYR A 88 -2.35 8.89 9.41
N VAL A 89 -1.71 7.71 9.38
CA VAL A 89 -2.00 6.63 10.34
C VAL A 89 -1.64 7.07 11.76
N ASN A 90 -0.44 7.62 11.96
CA ASN A 90 0.00 8.10 13.28
C ASN A 90 -0.97 9.16 13.84
N TYR A 91 -1.39 10.11 13.00
CA TYR A 91 -2.38 11.11 13.38
C TYR A 91 -3.74 10.47 13.73
N ALA A 92 -4.24 9.56 12.89
CA ALA A 92 -5.51 8.88 13.15
C ALA A 92 -5.48 8.09 14.47
N GLU A 93 -4.35 7.47 14.83
CA GLU A 93 -4.18 6.79 16.11
C GLU A 93 -4.15 7.78 17.28
N HIS A 94 -3.40 8.87 17.15
CA HIS A 94 -3.28 9.91 18.17
C HIS A 94 -4.64 10.53 18.51
N PHE A 95 -5.40 10.91 17.49
CA PHE A 95 -6.72 11.56 17.61
C PHE A 95 -7.90 10.57 17.64
N LYS A 96 -7.62 9.26 17.67
CA LYS A 96 -8.64 8.18 17.73
C LYS A 96 -9.72 8.28 16.64
N LEU A 97 -9.31 8.62 15.42
CA LEU A 97 -10.21 8.80 14.28
C LEU A 97 -10.74 7.46 13.76
N ALA A 98 -11.77 6.91 14.42
CA ALA A 98 -12.31 5.58 14.12
C ALA A 98 -12.64 5.32 12.64
N PRO A 99 -13.25 6.26 11.88
CA PRO A 99 -13.50 6.06 10.45
C PRO A 99 -12.22 5.79 9.66
N VAL A 100 -11.16 6.57 9.91
CA VAL A 100 -9.86 6.43 9.25
C VAL A 100 -9.17 5.12 9.69
N LEU A 101 -9.16 4.84 10.99
CA LEU A 101 -8.53 3.63 11.55
C LEU A 101 -9.16 2.33 11.02
N SER A 102 -10.42 2.37 10.58
CA SER A 102 -11.13 1.21 10.04
C SER A 102 -10.66 0.81 8.62
N ILE A 103 -10.19 1.77 7.82
CA ILE A 103 -9.79 1.54 6.42
C ILE A 103 -8.28 1.39 6.25
N VAL A 104 -7.49 1.91 7.19
CA VAL A 104 -6.03 1.82 7.19
C VAL A 104 -5.49 0.40 6.97
N PRO A 105 -5.99 -0.66 7.65
CA PRO A 105 -5.46 -2.01 7.44
C PRO A 105 -5.52 -2.47 5.99
N LYS A 106 -6.64 -2.19 5.33
CA LYS A 106 -6.87 -2.57 3.93
C LYS A 106 -5.99 -1.76 2.99
N HIS A 107 -5.93 -0.44 3.15
CA HIS A 107 -5.09 0.42 2.29
C HIS A 107 -3.59 0.15 2.50
N GLY A 108 -3.18 -0.18 3.73
CA GLY A 108 -1.81 -0.60 4.04
C GLY A 108 -1.34 -1.83 3.27
N THR A 109 -2.25 -2.60 2.66
CA THR A 109 -1.89 -3.73 1.79
C THR A 109 -1.22 -3.30 0.48
N GLU A 110 -1.40 -2.05 0.05
CA GLU A 110 -0.84 -1.50 -1.20
C GLU A 110 0.68 -1.30 -1.14
N TYR A 111 1.25 -1.14 0.06
CA TYR A 111 2.69 -0.93 0.26
C TYR A 111 3.41 -2.24 0.56
N THR A 112 4.65 -2.41 0.14
CA THR A 112 5.45 -3.59 0.51
C THR A 112 5.91 -3.51 1.97
N ILE A 113 6.14 -4.65 2.61
CA ILE A 113 6.68 -4.68 3.99
C ILE A 113 8.01 -3.90 4.08
N LEU A 114 8.86 -4.02 3.05
CA LEU A 114 10.12 -3.29 2.98
C LEU A 114 9.91 -1.78 2.89
N SER A 115 8.99 -1.31 2.04
CA SER A 115 8.69 0.12 1.93
C SER A 115 8.16 0.71 3.25
N LEU A 116 7.28 -0.02 3.94
CA LEU A 116 6.77 0.39 5.26
C LEU A 116 7.87 0.46 6.30
N LYS A 117 8.78 -0.52 6.34
CA LYS A 117 9.95 -0.51 7.22
C LYS A 117 10.88 0.66 6.93
N ASN A 118 11.21 0.89 5.67
CA ASN A 118 12.09 1.99 5.27
C ASN A 118 11.50 3.37 5.62
N ALA A 119 10.18 3.50 5.57
CA ALA A 119 9.46 4.73 5.92
C ALA A 119 9.26 4.95 7.44
N GLY A 120 9.73 4.01 8.27
CA GLY A 120 9.70 4.11 9.73
C GLY A 120 8.35 3.72 10.35
N ILE A 121 7.70 2.67 9.83
CA ILE A 121 6.45 2.16 10.42
C ILE A 121 6.62 1.75 11.89
N ASP A 122 7.82 1.30 12.27
CA ASP A 122 8.06 0.78 13.61
C ASP A 122 8.04 1.88 14.69
N GLU A 123 8.41 3.09 14.31
CA GLU A 123 8.41 4.29 15.16
C GLU A 123 7.10 5.06 15.10
N LYS A 124 6.43 5.07 13.94
CA LYS A 124 5.26 5.93 13.69
C LYS A 124 3.91 5.28 14.00
N VAL A 125 3.83 3.94 14.00
CA VAL A 125 2.54 3.23 14.05
C VAL A 125 2.52 2.22 15.18
N SER A 126 1.39 2.14 15.88
CA SER A 126 1.24 1.25 17.03
C SER A 126 1.39 -0.23 16.65
N PRO A 127 1.86 -1.09 17.58
CA PRO A 127 1.95 -2.53 17.34
C PRO A 127 0.61 -3.16 16.92
N ASN A 128 -0.50 -2.68 17.47
CA ASN A 128 -1.84 -3.17 17.16
C ASN A 128 -2.22 -2.88 15.70
N MET A 129 -1.97 -1.66 15.23
CA MET A 129 -2.27 -1.30 13.84
C MET A 129 -1.35 -2.02 12.86
N LYS A 130 -0.05 -2.15 13.19
CA LYS A 130 0.89 -2.98 12.42
C LYS A 130 0.37 -4.42 12.27
N MET A 131 -0.12 -5.02 13.36
CA MET A 131 -0.73 -6.35 13.33
C MET A 131 -1.92 -6.42 12.39
N LYS A 132 -2.86 -5.47 12.47
CA LYS A 132 -4.04 -5.42 11.57
C LYS A 132 -3.66 -5.31 10.09
N ILE A 133 -2.65 -4.50 9.76
CA ILE A 133 -2.14 -4.41 8.37
C ILE A 133 -1.56 -5.76 7.93
N LEU A 134 -0.78 -6.43 8.79
CA LEU A 134 -0.20 -7.74 8.49
C LEU A 134 -1.27 -8.84 8.38
N GLU A 135 -2.33 -8.77 9.18
CA GLU A 135 -3.48 -9.68 9.10
C GLU A 135 -4.21 -9.50 7.77
N GLU A 136 -4.50 -8.27 7.33
CA GLU A 136 -5.10 -8.03 6.01
C GLU A 136 -4.20 -8.50 4.86
N LYS A 137 -2.88 -8.28 4.96
CA LYS A 137 -1.92 -8.86 4.01
C LYS A 137 -1.93 -10.38 4.01
N SER A 138 -1.99 -10.99 5.20
CA SER A 138 -2.07 -12.45 5.34
C SER A 138 -3.35 -12.99 4.72
N LYS A 139 -4.51 -12.34 4.91
CA LYS A 139 -5.77 -12.72 4.26
C LYS A 139 -5.68 -12.69 2.73
N LEU A 140 -5.01 -11.68 2.16
CA LEU A 140 -4.76 -11.63 0.72
C LEU A 140 -3.88 -12.79 0.27
N MET A 141 -2.85 -13.14 1.05
CA MET A 141 -1.95 -14.23 0.75
C MET A 141 -2.59 -15.61 0.95
N GLU A 142 -3.41 -15.80 1.98
CA GLU A 142 -4.24 -16.99 2.20
C GLU A 142 -5.25 -17.14 1.07
N SER A 143 -5.95 -16.08 0.66
CA SER A 143 -6.88 -16.13 -0.47
C SER A 143 -6.16 -16.47 -1.77
N PHE A 144 -4.95 -15.93 -1.97
CA PHE A 144 -4.08 -16.32 -3.08
C PHE A 144 -3.76 -17.82 -2.99
N PHE A 145 -3.28 -18.32 -1.86
CA PHE A 145 -2.95 -19.73 -1.69
C PHE A 145 -4.17 -20.65 -1.83
N GLU A 146 -5.30 -20.38 -1.19
CA GLU A 146 -6.51 -21.21 -1.29
C GLU A 146 -7.05 -21.32 -2.73
N ARG A 147 -6.91 -20.26 -3.54
CA ARG A 147 -7.35 -20.27 -4.94
C ARG A 147 -6.29 -20.82 -5.89
N PHE A 148 -5.02 -20.54 -5.61
CA PHE A 148 -3.91 -20.78 -6.52
C PHE A 148 -3.14 -22.08 -6.23
N ILE A 149 -3.01 -22.47 -4.96
CA ILE A 149 -2.26 -23.67 -4.58
C ILE A 149 -3.01 -24.95 -4.94
N PRO A 150 -4.32 -25.12 -4.65
CA PRO A 150 -5.05 -26.30 -5.11
C PRO A 150 -5.08 -26.42 -6.63
N SER A 151 -5.16 -25.30 -7.37
CA SER A 151 -5.03 -25.33 -8.83
C SER A 151 -3.63 -25.77 -9.28
N MET A 152 -2.56 -25.38 -8.57
CA MET A 152 -1.20 -25.90 -8.81
C MET A 152 -0.99 -27.36 -8.39
N PHE A 153 -1.59 -27.85 -7.31
CA PHE A 153 -1.44 -29.25 -6.87
C PHE A 153 -2.32 -30.22 -7.65
N SER A 154 -3.50 -29.79 -8.12
CA SER A 154 -4.27 -30.54 -9.13
C SER A 154 -3.46 -30.71 -10.42
N LEU A 155 -2.62 -29.74 -10.80
CA LEU A 155 -1.69 -29.87 -11.94
C LEU A 155 -0.57 -30.89 -11.69
N LYS A 156 -0.18 -31.14 -10.43
CA LYS A 156 0.89 -32.08 -10.07
C LYS A 156 0.43 -33.55 -10.01
N HIS A 157 -0.85 -33.80 -9.72
CA HIS A 157 -1.43 -35.16 -9.71
C HIS A 157 -1.97 -35.62 -11.07
N ILE A 158 -2.15 -34.72 -12.03
CA ILE A 158 -2.69 -35.03 -13.36
C ILE A 158 -1.56 -34.91 -14.39
N TYR A 159 -0.50 -35.71 -14.21
CA TYR A 159 0.37 -36.09 -15.34
C TYR A 159 -0.28 -37.24 -16.15
N TYR A 160 -1.62 -37.31 -16.17
CA TYR A 160 -2.42 -38.34 -16.83
C TYR A 160 -3.77 -37.78 -17.35
N VAL A 161 -3.68 -37.03 -18.46
CA VAL A 161 -4.63 -36.95 -19.59
C VAL A 161 -6.10 -36.51 -19.33
N SER A 162 -6.45 -35.23 -19.61
CA SER A 162 -7.76 -34.87 -20.23
C SER A 162 -7.85 -33.47 -20.92
N HIS A 163 -8.77 -33.30 -21.87
CA HIS A 163 -8.96 -32.08 -22.69
C HIS A 163 -9.41 -30.82 -21.91
N LYS A 164 -9.98 -31.00 -20.70
CA LYS A 164 -10.38 -29.90 -19.79
C LYS A 164 -9.18 -29.21 -19.13
N GLU A 165 -8.03 -29.88 -19.06
CA GLU A 165 -6.80 -29.30 -18.49
C GLU A 165 -6.16 -28.24 -19.38
N LYS A 166 -6.26 -28.36 -20.71
CA LYS A 166 -5.66 -27.37 -21.61
C LYS A 166 -6.27 -25.98 -21.40
N GLU A 167 -7.60 -25.91 -21.27
CA GLU A 167 -8.31 -24.65 -21.01
C GLU A 167 -7.98 -24.09 -19.62
N ALA A 168 -7.83 -24.96 -18.61
CA ALA A 168 -7.44 -24.54 -17.26
C ALA A 168 -5.99 -24.03 -17.22
N LEU A 169 -5.09 -24.66 -17.96
CA LEU A 169 -3.68 -24.27 -18.07
C LEU A 169 -3.53 -22.95 -18.82
N GLU A 170 -4.29 -22.75 -19.91
CA GLU A 170 -4.35 -21.48 -20.65
C GLU A 170 -4.88 -20.34 -19.77
N LYS A 171 -5.92 -20.60 -18.96
CA LYS A 171 -6.43 -19.63 -17.98
C LYS A 171 -5.42 -19.32 -16.89
N LEU A 172 -4.74 -20.33 -16.35
CA LEU A 172 -3.71 -20.15 -15.33
C LEU A 172 -2.53 -19.35 -15.88
N GLU A 173 -2.07 -19.68 -17.09
CA GLU A 173 -1.01 -18.95 -17.79
C GLU A 173 -1.40 -17.50 -18.02
N SER A 174 -2.63 -17.23 -18.47
CA SER A 174 -3.14 -15.86 -18.66
C SER A 174 -3.11 -15.03 -17.38
N ILE A 175 -3.55 -15.63 -16.25
CA ILE A 175 -3.54 -14.97 -14.94
C ILE A 175 -2.09 -14.72 -14.47
N ALA A 176 -1.24 -15.73 -14.59
CA ALA A 176 0.16 -15.64 -14.15
C ALA A 176 0.92 -14.58 -14.98
N VAL A 177 0.70 -14.53 -16.29
CA VAL A 177 1.24 -13.48 -17.18
C VAL A 177 0.76 -12.11 -16.73
N HIS A 178 -0.56 -11.94 -16.51
CA HIS A 178 -1.09 -10.65 -16.05
C HIS A 178 -0.49 -10.22 -14.71
N ALA A 179 -0.32 -11.16 -13.77
CA ALA A 179 0.32 -10.89 -12.47
C ALA A 179 1.79 -10.48 -12.66
N CYS A 180 2.52 -11.20 -13.52
CA CYS A 180 3.91 -10.92 -13.86
C CYS A 180 4.09 -9.55 -14.51
N ASP A 181 3.12 -9.06 -15.29
CA ASP A 181 3.26 -7.76 -15.96
C ASP A 181 2.77 -6.57 -15.14
N ASN A 182 1.71 -6.76 -14.35
CA ASN A 182 0.92 -5.64 -13.82
C ASN A 182 0.92 -5.54 -12.30
N ILE A 183 1.42 -6.54 -11.55
CA ILE A 183 1.44 -6.49 -10.09
C ILE A 183 2.85 -6.09 -9.63
N PRO A 184 3.05 -4.88 -9.07
CA PRO A 184 4.38 -4.38 -8.69
C PRO A 184 5.14 -5.30 -7.74
N MET A 185 4.43 -5.94 -6.81
CA MET A 185 5.02 -6.90 -5.86
C MET A 185 5.62 -8.13 -6.56
N ILE A 186 5.07 -8.54 -7.71
CA ILE A 186 5.52 -9.72 -8.44
C ILE A 186 6.68 -9.37 -9.36
N HIS A 187 6.60 -8.26 -10.10
CA HIS A 187 7.60 -7.91 -11.11
C HIS A 187 8.77 -7.07 -10.59
N SER A 188 8.73 -6.67 -9.32
CA SER A 188 9.85 -5.98 -8.65
C SER A 188 10.60 -6.89 -7.66
N ASP A 189 10.18 -8.15 -7.54
CA ASP A 189 10.83 -9.15 -6.69
C ASP A 189 11.58 -10.18 -7.58
N VAL A 190 12.91 -10.18 -7.45
CA VAL A 190 13.78 -11.03 -8.27
C VAL A 190 13.60 -12.52 -7.99
N GLU A 191 13.27 -12.91 -6.75
CA GLU A 191 13.09 -14.32 -6.39
C GLU A 191 11.79 -14.85 -7.00
N VAL A 192 10.71 -14.06 -6.93
CA VAL A 192 9.41 -14.39 -7.54
C VAL A 192 9.50 -14.49 -9.06
N ILE A 193 10.28 -13.61 -9.71
CA ILE A 193 10.49 -13.66 -11.15
C ILE A 193 11.26 -14.93 -11.56
N VAL A 194 12.33 -15.29 -10.85
CA VAL A 194 13.07 -16.53 -11.13
C VAL A 194 12.18 -17.76 -10.94
N ASP A 195 11.36 -17.78 -9.90
CA ASP A 195 10.40 -18.86 -9.67
C ASP A 195 9.32 -18.93 -10.76
N SER A 196 8.92 -17.79 -11.32
CA SER A 196 7.97 -17.71 -12.44
C SER A 196 8.55 -18.29 -13.73
N ILE A 197 9.84 -18.04 -14.00
CA ILE A 197 10.56 -18.65 -15.14
C ILE A 197 10.63 -20.17 -14.94
N GLN A 198 10.98 -20.60 -13.74
CA GLN A 198 11.06 -22.03 -13.41
C GLN A 198 9.70 -22.71 -13.53
N MET A 199 8.62 -22.08 -13.08
CA MET A 199 7.25 -22.55 -13.25
C MET A 199 6.90 -22.69 -14.75
N GLY A 200 7.28 -21.69 -15.55
CA GLY A 200 7.13 -21.74 -17.01
C GLY A 200 7.82 -22.96 -17.65
N GLN A 201 8.99 -23.34 -17.14
CA GLN A 201 9.73 -24.53 -17.59
C GLN A 201 9.04 -25.82 -17.13
N GLU A 202 8.72 -25.94 -15.84
CA GLU A 202 8.19 -27.18 -15.24
C GLU A 202 6.81 -27.54 -15.81
N PHE A 203 5.97 -26.54 -16.08
CA PHE A 203 4.60 -26.73 -16.54
C PHE A 203 4.37 -26.42 -18.03
N LYS A 204 5.45 -26.14 -18.78
CA LYS A 204 5.40 -25.77 -20.22
C LYS A 204 4.51 -24.56 -20.51
N LEU A 205 4.53 -23.57 -19.62
CA LEU A 205 3.82 -22.29 -19.78
C LEU A 205 4.75 -21.31 -20.52
N HIS A 206 4.77 -21.42 -21.85
CA HIS A 206 5.69 -20.69 -22.71
C HIS A 206 5.49 -19.16 -22.67
N THR A 207 4.25 -18.70 -22.57
CA THR A 207 3.89 -17.28 -22.47
C THR A 207 4.34 -16.71 -21.13
N LEU A 208 4.05 -17.42 -20.03
CA LEU A 208 4.53 -17.00 -18.70
C LEU A 208 6.06 -16.94 -18.66
N LYS A 209 6.74 -17.98 -19.16
CA LYS A 209 8.22 -18.00 -19.24
C LYS A 209 8.75 -16.76 -19.95
N SER A 210 8.17 -16.42 -21.10
CA SER A 210 8.61 -15.30 -21.93
C SER A 210 8.41 -13.96 -21.22
N HIS A 211 7.23 -13.74 -20.63
CA HIS A 211 6.95 -12.51 -19.88
C HIS A 211 7.82 -12.37 -18.64
N ALA A 212 8.00 -13.46 -17.87
CA ALA A 212 8.88 -13.47 -16.71
C ALA A 212 10.34 -13.17 -17.09
N ILE A 213 10.82 -13.65 -18.24
CA ILE A 213 12.16 -13.30 -18.77
C ILE A 213 12.25 -11.81 -19.12
N VAL A 214 11.22 -11.22 -19.70
CA VAL A 214 11.16 -9.77 -19.97
C VAL A 214 11.19 -8.97 -18.67
N GLN A 215 10.46 -9.39 -17.64
CA GLN A 215 10.52 -8.71 -16.34
C GLN A 215 11.89 -8.92 -15.66
N ALA A 216 12.50 -10.10 -15.82
CA ALA A 216 13.82 -10.42 -15.29
C ALA A 216 14.94 -9.54 -15.88
N SER A 217 14.78 -9.03 -17.10
CA SER A 217 15.79 -8.17 -17.74
C SER A 217 16.02 -6.86 -16.97
N LYS A 218 15.05 -6.44 -16.15
CA LYS A 218 15.12 -5.25 -15.28
C LYS A 218 16.09 -5.41 -14.10
N PHE A 219 16.44 -6.64 -13.74
CA PHE A 219 17.40 -6.95 -12.67
C PHE A 219 18.77 -7.23 -13.25
N THR A 220 19.84 -7.05 -12.48
CA THR A 220 21.21 -7.43 -12.87
C THR A 220 21.40 -8.95 -12.87
N MET A 221 22.40 -9.45 -13.61
CA MET A 221 22.64 -10.91 -13.64
C MET A 221 23.11 -11.45 -12.29
N ASN A 222 23.83 -10.62 -11.51
CA ASN A 222 24.25 -10.97 -10.17
C ASN A 222 23.06 -11.13 -9.22
N GLU A 223 22.04 -10.26 -9.32
CA GLU A 223 20.81 -10.38 -8.54
C GLU A 223 20.05 -11.66 -8.88
N LEU A 224 19.92 -11.98 -10.17
CA LEU A 224 19.28 -13.22 -10.63
C LEU A 224 20.03 -14.46 -10.12
N GLN A 225 21.35 -14.50 -10.27
CA GLN A 225 22.20 -15.61 -9.83
C GLN A 225 22.22 -15.82 -8.32
N ALA A 226 21.99 -14.76 -7.53
CA ALA A 226 21.93 -14.83 -6.08
C ALA A 226 20.63 -15.49 -5.56
N THR A 227 19.61 -15.65 -6.39
CA THR A 227 18.35 -16.30 -5.99
C THR A 227 18.52 -17.81 -5.77
N LYS A 228 17.74 -18.36 -4.83
CA LYS A 228 17.85 -19.78 -4.46
C LYS A 228 17.64 -20.72 -5.65
N ASN A 229 16.74 -20.37 -6.56
CA ASN A 229 16.29 -21.27 -7.62
C ASN A 229 16.95 -21.03 -8.99
N PHE A 230 17.80 -20.02 -9.16
CA PHE A 230 18.44 -19.73 -10.46
C PHE A 230 19.21 -20.92 -11.04
N HIS A 231 19.88 -21.69 -10.17
CA HIS A 231 20.63 -22.87 -10.58
C HIS A 231 19.74 -23.93 -11.26
N ARG A 232 18.44 -23.98 -10.94
CA ARG A 232 17.45 -24.91 -11.48
C ARG A 232 16.96 -24.55 -12.87
N LEU A 233 17.20 -23.31 -13.32
CA LEU A 233 16.85 -22.91 -14.69
C LEU A 233 17.66 -23.72 -15.71
N ASN A 234 17.00 -24.18 -16.77
CA ASN A 234 17.67 -24.85 -17.87
C ASN A 234 18.62 -23.89 -18.64
N SER A 235 19.49 -24.45 -19.47
CA SER A 235 20.45 -23.68 -20.27
C SER A 235 19.78 -22.73 -21.26
N GLU A 236 18.64 -23.11 -21.82
CA GLU A 236 17.86 -22.30 -22.76
C GLU A 236 17.41 -20.98 -22.11
N SER A 237 16.75 -21.02 -20.96
CA SER A 237 16.28 -19.82 -20.27
C SER A 237 17.41 -18.96 -19.73
N LYS A 238 18.53 -19.57 -19.30
CA LYS A 238 19.74 -18.82 -18.94
C LYS A 238 20.28 -18.04 -20.14
N THR A 239 20.30 -18.66 -21.32
CA THR A 239 20.72 -18.01 -22.57
C THR A 239 19.74 -16.90 -22.99
N GLU A 240 18.43 -17.13 -22.86
CA GLU A 240 17.40 -16.12 -23.16
C GLU A 240 17.51 -14.90 -22.23
N LEU A 241 17.82 -15.10 -20.94
CA LEU A 241 18.05 -14.01 -19.98
C LEU A 241 19.29 -13.20 -20.33
N GLU A 242 20.37 -13.86 -20.77
CA GLU A 242 21.60 -13.19 -21.22
C GLU A 242 21.35 -12.36 -22.48
N ASN A 243 20.61 -12.90 -23.46
CA ASN A 243 20.34 -12.20 -24.72
C ASN A 243 19.39 -11.00 -24.55
N ASN A 244 18.36 -11.10 -23.70
CA ASN A 244 17.42 -10.00 -23.47
C ASN A 244 18.07 -8.81 -22.75
N LYS A 245 19.15 -9.03 -21.99
CA LYS A 245 19.93 -7.95 -21.37
C LYS A 245 20.76 -7.13 -22.35
N ILE A 246 21.08 -7.68 -23.53
CA ILE A 246 21.86 -6.98 -24.55
C ILE A 246 20.97 -6.02 -25.37
N SER A 247 19.65 -6.17 -25.27
CA SER A 247 18.66 -5.45 -26.09
C SER A 247 17.93 -4.31 -25.35
N CYS A 248 18.26 -4.05 -24.08
CA CYS A 248 17.78 -2.92 -23.28
C CYS A 248 18.95 -2.00 -22.91
#